data_AF-A0A9D9SN58-F1
#
_entry.id   AF-A0A9D9SN58-F1
#
_cell.length_a   1.000
_cell.length_b   1.000
_cell.length_c   1.000
_cell.angle_alpha   90.00
_cell.angle_beta   90.00
_cell.angle_gamma   90.00
#
_symmetry.space_group_name_H-M   'P 1'
#
loop_
_entity.id
_entity.type
_entity.pdbx_description
1 polymer ?
#
loop_
_entity_poly.entity_id
_entity_poly.type
_entity_poly.pdbx_seq_one_letter_code
_entity_poly.pdbx_strand_id
1 'polypeptide(L)'
;MHIHKTLAVLCLALAACTSVFLVFTLKPTTWTAHVIFTGWLCLPYAAMLCLLLRGWKARLPGLSRSLAVTLVSMAGLLFLLDTVVWRPDAQGAIAVLMIPMIQGGLLAIVLPVLKRWVPDPSH
;
A
#
# COMPACT_ATOMS: atom_id res chain seq x y z
N MET A 1 -19.64 2.53 -12.97
CA MET A 1 -18.20 2.86 -12.83
C MET A 1 -17.69 2.78 -11.37
N HIS A 2 -18.13 1.80 -10.56
CA HIS A 2 -17.78 1.68 -9.13
C HIS A 2 -16.97 0.43 -8.75
N ILE A 3 -17.00 -0.62 -9.58
CA ILE A 3 -16.41 -1.94 -9.28
C ILE A 3 -14.89 -1.84 -9.00
N HIS A 4 -14.14 -1.08 -9.82
CA HIS A 4 -12.70 -0.94 -9.64
C HIS A 4 -12.30 -0.23 -8.34
N LYS A 5 -13.11 0.74 -7.89
CA LYS A 5 -12.88 1.43 -6.60
C LYS A 5 -13.13 0.48 -5.44
N THR A 6 -14.25 -0.27 -5.48
CA THR A 6 -14.57 -1.27 -4.46
C THR A 6 -13.46 -2.31 -4.36
N LEU A 7 -12.98 -2.83 -5.50
CA LEU A 7 -11.89 -3.79 -5.52
C LEU A 7 -10.60 -3.21 -4.95
N ALA A 8 -10.24 -1.97 -5.30
CA ALA A 8 -9.05 -1.31 -4.74
C ALA A 8 -9.16 -1.09 -3.22
N VAL A 9 -10.35 -0.73 -2.70
CA VAL A 9 -10.58 -0.63 -1.25
C VAL A 9 -10.44 -1.98 -0.56
N LEU A 10 -10.98 -3.05 -1.14
CA LEU A 10 -10.82 -4.41 -0.61
C LEU A 10 -9.35 -4.84 -0.61
N CYS A 11 -8.62 -4.57 -1.69
CA CYS A 11 -7.18 -4.83 -1.75
C CYS A 11 -6.41 -4.07 -0.66
N LEU A 12 -6.72 -2.79 -0.45
CA LEU A 12 -6.11 -1.98 0.61
C LEU A 12 -6.41 -2.55 2.01
N ALA A 13 -7.66 -2.92 2.27
CA ALA A 13 -8.07 -3.47 3.55
C ALA A 13 -7.35 -4.80 3.82
N LEU A 14 -7.32 -5.70 2.83
CA LEU A 14 -6.63 -6.98 2.94
C LEU A 14 -5.12 -6.79 3.15
N ALA A 15 -4.50 -5.88 2.40
CA ALA A 15 -3.08 -5.56 2.56
C ALA A 15 -2.77 -5.00 3.95
N ALA A 16 -3.56 -4.04 4.43
CA ALA A 16 -3.38 -3.48 5.77
C ALA A 16 -3.55 -4.54 6.86
N CYS A 17 -4.61 -5.36 6.81
CA CYS A 17 -4.82 -6.46 7.76
C CYS A 17 -3.66 -7.45 7.76
N THR A 18 -3.14 -7.79 6.57
CA THR A 18 -2.01 -8.72 6.45
C THR A 18 -0.73 -8.09 6.97
N SER A 19 -0.47 -6.81 6.70
CA SER A 19 0.67 -6.07 7.28
C SER A 19 0.61 -6.05 8.81
N VAL A 20 -0.56 -5.83 9.41
CA VAL A 20 -0.72 -5.91 10.88
C VAL A 20 -0.40 -7.32 11.38
N PHE A 21 -0.91 -8.35 10.71
CA PHE A 21 -0.58 -9.74 11.04
C PHE A 21 0.93 -10.02 10.97
N LEU A 22 1.63 -9.46 9.97
CA LEU A 22 3.08 -9.61 9.84
C LEU A 22 3.87 -8.92 10.97
N VAL A 23 3.36 -7.81 11.53
CA VAL A 23 3.96 -7.22 12.73
C VAL A 23 3.84 -8.17 13.93
N PHE A 24 2.75 -8.92 14.06
CA PHE A 24 2.66 -9.95 15.10
C PHE A 24 3.68 -11.08 14.88
N THR A 25 3.92 -11.49 13.64
CA THR A 25 4.91 -12.55 13.35
C THR A 25 6.35 -12.12 13.65
N LEU A 26 6.63 -10.81 13.62
CA LEU A 26 7.94 -10.26 13.99
C LEU A 26 8.23 -10.30 15.50
N LYS A 27 7.24 -10.64 16.34
CA LYS A 27 7.38 -10.73 17.81
C LYS A 27 8.13 -9.52 18.42
N PRO A 28 7.61 -8.30 18.27
CA PRO A 28 8.25 -7.10 18.82
C PRO A 28 8.47 -7.25 20.33
N THR A 29 9.62 -6.79 20.82
CA THR A 29 10.05 -6.94 22.22
C THR A 29 9.22 -6.13 23.21
N THR A 30 8.51 -5.10 22.73
CA THR A 30 7.67 -4.23 23.55
C THR A 30 6.34 -3.94 22.88
N TRP A 31 5.31 -3.66 23.68
CA TRP A 31 4.01 -3.21 23.20
C TRP A 31 4.13 -1.91 22.38
N THR A 32 4.97 -0.97 22.82
CA THR A 32 5.19 0.29 22.11
C THR A 32 5.76 0.07 20.71
N ALA A 33 6.74 -0.84 20.54
CA ALA A 33 7.27 -1.18 19.23
C ALA A 33 6.19 -1.79 18.31
N HIS A 34 5.32 -2.65 18.85
CA HIS A 34 4.20 -3.22 18.10
C HIS A 34 3.24 -2.14 17.57
N VAL A 35 2.85 -1.19 18.42
CA VAL A 35 1.94 -0.11 18.04
C VAL A 35 2.58 0.81 17.00
N ILE A 36 3.87 1.15 17.18
CA ILE A 36 4.61 2.00 16.24
C ILE A 36 4.71 1.32 14.87
N PHE A 37 5.14 0.06 14.79
CA PHE A 37 5.26 -0.66 13.52
C PHE A 37 3.92 -0.85 12.83
N THR A 38 2.88 -1.21 13.58
CA THR A 38 1.52 -1.35 13.04
C THR A 38 1.01 -0.01 12.49
N GLY A 39 1.12 1.07 13.27
CA GLY A 39 0.71 2.40 12.83
C GLY A 39 1.50 2.88 11.60
N TRP A 40 2.80 2.63 11.59
CA TRP A 40 3.70 2.97 10.49
C TRP A 40 3.33 2.25 9.19
N LEU A 41 3.10 0.94 9.25
CA LEU A 41 2.68 0.15 8.08
C LEU A 41 1.26 0.50 7.62
N CYS A 42 0.36 0.87 8.53
CA CYS A 42 -1.01 1.26 8.19
C CYS A 42 -1.08 2.62 7.47
N LEU A 43 -0.12 3.51 7.72
CA LEU A 43 -0.09 4.87 7.19
C LEU A 43 -0.21 4.97 5.66
N PRO A 44 0.58 4.24 4.84
CA PRO A 44 0.45 4.29 3.38
C PRO A 44 -0.90 3.79 2.89
N TYR A 45 -1.49 2.77 3.51
CA TYR A 45 -2.82 2.28 3.15
C TYR A 45 -3.92 3.29 3.48
N ALA A 46 -3.84 3.93 4.64
CA ALA A 46 -4.77 5.01 5.03
C ALA A 46 -4.64 6.23 4.10
N ALA A 47 -3.41 6.61 3.74
CA ALA A 47 -3.15 7.70 2.80
C ALA A 47 -3.71 7.38 1.40
N MET A 48 -3.48 6.17 0.89
CA MET A 48 -4.01 5.71 -0.39
C MET A 48 -5.55 5.62 -0.38
N LEU A 49 -6.15 5.16 0.71
CA LEU A 49 -7.61 5.14 0.87
C LEU A 49 -8.16 6.57 0.83
N CYS A 50 -7.53 7.49 1.55
CA CYS A 50 -7.89 8.91 1.53
C CYS A 50 -7.78 9.52 0.13
N LEU A 51 -6.71 9.22 -0.61
CA LEU A 51 -6.50 9.62 -2.02
C LEU A 51 -7.60 9.07 -2.95
N LEU A 52 -8.03 7.83 -2.73
CA LEU A 52 -9.06 7.17 -3.51
C LEU A 52 -10.45 7.77 -3.23
N LEU A 53 -10.77 8.02 -1.96
CA LEU A 53 -12.08 8.52 -1.51
C LEU A 53 -12.27 10.02 -1.77
N ARG A 54 -11.25 10.85 -1.47
CA ARG A 54 -11.35 12.31 -1.63
C ARG A 54 -11.45 12.76 -3.08
N GLY A 55 -11.32 11.83 -4.04
CA GLY A 55 -11.42 12.16 -5.45
C GLY A 55 -10.47 13.29 -5.81
N TRP A 56 -9.28 13.33 -5.17
CA TRP A 56 -8.32 14.44 -5.23
C TRP A 56 -8.33 15.03 -6.64
N LYS A 57 -8.61 16.34 -6.71
CA LYS A 57 -9.01 17.21 -7.85
C LYS A 57 -8.18 17.10 -9.16
N ALA A 58 -7.34 16.09 -9.31
CA ALA A 58 -6.39 15.92 -10.40
C ALA A 58 -6.91 14.95 -11.48
N ARG A 59 -7.06 15.50 -12.70
CA ARG A 59 -6.76 15.02 -14.09
C ARG A 59 -6.40 13.54 -14.35
N LEU A 60 -6.88 12.57 -13.56
CA LEU A 60 -6.50 11.16 -13.63
C LEU A 60 -7.78 10.30 -13.66
N PRO A 61 -7.93 9.38 -14.64
CA PRO A 61 -9.08 8.49 -14.71
C PRO A 61 -9.23 7.65 -13.44
N GLY A 62 -10.48 7.38 -13.04
CA GLY A 62 -10.78 6.62 -11.82
C GLY A 62 -10.18 5.20 -11.82
N LEU A 63 -10.06 4.60 -13.01
CA LEU A 63 -9.43 3.29 -13.21
C LEU A 63 -7.92 3.36 -12.94
N SER A 64 -7.20 4.32 -13.51
CA SER A 64 -5.75 4.49 -13.33
C SER A 64 -5.38 4.66 -11.86
N ARG A 65 -6.19 5.42 -11.12
CA ARG A 65 -5.99 5.62 -9.68
C ARG A 65 -6.18 4.33 -8.89
N SER A 66 -7.25 3.59 -9.20
CA SER A 66 -7.55 2.33 -8.52
C SER A 66 -6.48 1.28 -8.80
N LEU A 67 -6.01 1.20 -10.05
CA LEU A 67 -4.88 0.36 -10.44
C LEU A 67 -3.59 0.75 -9.72
N ALA A 68 -3.26 2.05 -9.66
CA ALA A 68 -2.06 2.52 -8.97
C ALA A 68 -2.04 2.06 -7.51
N VAL A 69 -3.15 2.27 -6.82
CA VAL A 69 -3.31 1.92 -5.40
C VAL A 69 -3.22 0.41 -5.21
N THR A 70 -3.90 -0.38 -6.04
CA THR A 70 -3.82 -1.84 -6.00
C THR A 70 -2.39 -2.33 -6.21
N LEU A 71 -1.70 -1.86 -7.26
CA LEU A 71 -0.33 -2.29 -7.58
C LEU A 71 0.65 -1.96 -6.45
N VAL A 72 0.61 -0.73 -5.92
CA VAL A 72 1.49 -0.29 -4.83
C VAL A 72 1.21 -1.08 -3.55
N SER A 73 -0.06 -1.32 -3.23
CA SER A 73 -0.43 -2.10 -2.05
C SER A 73 0.04 -3.55 -2.13
N MET A 74 -0.13 -4.20 -3.28
CA MET A 74 0.32 -5.57 -3.51
C MET A 74 1.83 -5.68 -3.55
N ALA A 75 2.53 -4.76 -4.21
CA ALA A 75 3.99 -4.76 -4.26
C ALA A 75 4.61 -4.63 -2.85
N GLY A 76 4.09 -3.71 -2.03
CA GLY A 76 4.54 -3.58 -0.64
C GLY A 76 4.22 -4.81 0.20
N LEU A 77 3.03 -5.40 0.02
CA LEU A 77 2.65 -6.61 0.75
C LEU A 77 3.54 -7.81 0.37
N LEU A 78 3.81 -8.02 -0.91
CA LEU A 78 4.68 -9.09 -1.38
C LEU A 78 6.10 -8.94 -0.86
N PHE A 79 6.63 -7.71 -0.81
CA PHE A 79 7.94 -7.44 -0.21
C PHE A 79 7.96 -7.75 1.29
N LEU A 80 6.91 -7.38 2.03
CA LEU A 80 6.80 -7.74 3.45
C LEU A 80 6.69 -9.26 3.65
N LEU A 81 5.89 -9.95 2.84
CA LEU A 81 5.76 -11.41 2.92
C LEU A 81 7.09 -12.10 2.63
N ASP A 82 7.81 -11.65 1.61
CA ASP A 82 9.13 -12.19 1.28
C ASP A 82 10.11 -12.01 2.45
N THR A 83 10.21 -10.79 2.97
CA THR A 83 11.19 -10.44 4.03
C THR A 83 10.87 -10.98 5.41
N VAL A 84 9.58 -11.16 5.74
CA VAL A 84 9.14 -11.60 7.09
C VAL A 84 8.89 -13.10 7.14
N VAL A 85 8.36 -13.71 6.06
CA VAL A 85 7.91 -15.11 6.07
C VAL A 85 8.81 -16.00 5.23
N TRP A 86 9.09 -15.62 3.98
CA TRP A 86 9.76 -16.50 3.02
C TRP A 86 11.27 -16.60 3.25
N ARG A 87 11.92 -15.44 3.43
CA ARG A 87 13.35 -15.28 3.68
C ARG A 87 13.52 -14.37 4.90
N PRO A 88 13.24 -14.90 6.11
CA PRO A 88 13.38 -14.11 7.32
C PRO A 88 14.83 -13.65 7.48
N ASP A 89 15.05 -12.36 7.33
CA ASP A 89 16.32 -11.70 7.61
C ASP A 89 16.28 -11.12 9.03
N ALA A 90 17.42 -11.10 9.72
CA ALA A 90 17.59 -10.39 10.99
C ALA A 90 17.23 -8.89 10.86
N GLN A 91 17.28 -8.35 9.64
CA GLN A 91 16.87 -7.00 9.30
C GLN A 91 15.37 -6.84 8.99
N GLY A 92 14.51 -7.83 9.28
CA GLY A 92 13.07 -7.74 9.04
C GLY A 92 12.41 -6.51 9.67
N ALA A 93 12.94 -6.01 10.80
CA ALA A 93 12.49 -4.75 11.41
C ALA A 93 12.82 -3.51 10.54
N ILE A 94 13.96 -3.51 9.85
CA ILE A 94 14.34 -2.45 8.91
C ILE A 94 13.40 -2.48 7.70
N ALA A 95 13.06 -3.67 7.18
CA ALA A 95 12.09 -3.80 6.09
C ALA A 95 10.74 -3.14 6.42
N VAL A 96 10.23 -3.34 7.65
CA VAL A 96 9.01 -2.70 8.14
C VAL A 96 9.13 -1.17 8.16
N LEU A 97 10.29 -0.63 8.53
CA LEU A 97 10.54 0.81 8.51
C LEU A 97 10.62 1.38 7.09
N MET A 98 11.20 0.63 6.15
CA MET A 98 11.42 1.10 4.78
C MET A 98 10.19 1.00 3.89
N ILE A 99 9.30 0.03 4.12
CA ILE A 99 8.12 -0.25 3.28
C ILE A 99 7.27 0.99 3.00
N PRO A 100 6.84 1.80 4.00
CA PRO A 100 6.00 2.96 3.72
C PRO A 100 6.68 4.00 2.84
N MET A 101 8.01 4.18 2.98
CA MET A 101 8.79 5.08 2.13
C MET A 101 8.85 4.56 0.69
N ILE A 102 9.10 3.25 0.53
CA ILE A 102 9.12 2.58 -0.78
C ILE A 102 7.75 2.68 -1.45
N GLN A 103 6.65 2.44 -0.72
CA GLN A 103 5.30 2.56 -1.24
C GLN A 103 4.96 4.00 -1.65
N GLY A 104 5.40 5.00 -0.88
CA GLY A 104 5.26 6.41 -1.25
C GLY A 104 5.99 6.74 -2.55
N GLY A 105 7.25 6.34 -2.67
CA GLY A 105 8.05 6.51 -3.89
C GLY A 105 7.46 5.78 -5.09
N LEU A 106 7.04 4.53 -4.91
CA LEU A 106 6.42 3.72 -5.95
C LEU A 106 5.11 4.35 -6.43
N LEU A 107 4.28 4.87 -5.51
CA LEU A 107 3.05 5.57 -5.88
C LEU A 107 3.33 6.83 -6.69
N ALA A 108 4.37 7.60 -6.32
CA ALA A 108 4.78 8.79 -7.06
C ALA A 108 5.25 8.47 -8.50
N ILE A 109 5.81 7.28 -8.73
CA ILE A 109 6.26 6.80 -10.06
C ILE A 109 5.09 6.20 -10.85
N VAL A 110 4.27 5.36 -10.23
CA VAL A 110 3.20 4.62 -10.91
C VAL A 110 2.07 5.54 -11.39
N LEU A 111 1.73 6.58 -10.61
CA LEU A 111 0.68 7.53 -10.97
C LEU A 111 0.90 8.23 -12.34
N PRO A 112 2.05 8.88 -12.61
CA PRO A 112 2.28 9.53 -13.91
C PRO A 112 2.39 8.52 -15.05
N VAL A 113 2.91 7.31 -14.79
CA VAL A 113 2.95 6.23 -15.79
C VAL A 113 1.52 5.84 -16.17
N LEU A 114 0.68 5.45 -15.22
CA LEU A 114 -0.69 5.04 -15.51
C LEU A 114 -1.55 6.16 -16.10
N LYS A 115 -1.25 7.43 -15.79
CA LYS A 115 -1.88 8.57 -16.47
C LYS A 115 -1.63 8.57 -17.98
N ARG A 116 -0.43 8.18 -18.41
CA ARG A 116 -0.02 8.17 -19.81
C ARG A 116 -0.60 6.98 -20.58
N TRP A 117 -0.74 5.84 -19.91
CA TRP A 117 -1.07 4.56 -20.55
C TRP A 117 -2.55 4.19 -20.49
N VAL A 118 -3.31 4.76 -19.56
CA VAL A 118 -4.75 4.48 -19.43
C VAL A 118 -5.51 5.69 -19.98
N PRO A 119 -6.14 5.56 -21.17
CA PRO A 119 -6.94 6.63 -21.76
C PRO A 119 -8.06 7.04 -20.83
N ASP A 120 -8.40 8.33 -20.82
CA ASP A 120 -9.60 8.79 -20.13
C ASP A 120 -10.81 8.40 -20.97
N PRO A 121 -11.73 7.55 -20.49
CA PRO A 121 -12.88 7.11 -21.28
C PRO A 121 -13.88 8.23 -21.62
N SER A 122 -13.63 9.47 -21.17
CA SER A 122 -14.42 10.66 -21.50
C SER A 122 -13.89 11.48 -22.69
N HIS A 123 -12.84 11.03 -23.38
CA HIS A 123 -12.31 11.60 -24.63
C HIS A 123 -12.17 10.52 -25.69
#